data_AF-A0A2W5UZH9-F1
#
_entry.id   AF-A0A2W5UZH9-F1
#
_cell.length_a   1.000
_cell.length_b   1.000
_cell.length_c   1.000
_cell.angle_alpha   90.00
_cell.angle_beta   90.00
_cell.angle_gamma   90.00
#
_symmetry.space_group_name_H-M   'P 1'
#
loop_
_entity.id
_entity.type
_entity.pdbx_description
1 polymer ?
#
loop_
_entity_poly.entity_id
_entity_poly.type
_entity_poly.pdbx_seq_one_letter_code
_entity_poly.pdbx_strand_id
1 'polypeptide(L)' 'MSYTVRARHLHGGHARPVDEPTAEAAAVAYLEDFGHDADEDEAVSLIVRDNATGREQCFRVDLTTGRTEPCG' A
#
# COMPACT_ATOMS: atom_id res chain seq x y z
N MET A 1 -8.16 10.57 6.97
CA MET A 1 -8.57 10.75 5.56
C MET A 1 -8.68 9.35 5.00
N SER A 2 -9.72 9.02 4.22
CA SER A 2 -9.88 7.64 3.76
C SER A 2 -9.09 7.40 2.48
N TYR A 3 -8.16 6.46 2.52
CA TYR A 3 -7.39 5.99 1.38
C TYR A 3 -7.78 4.54 1.07
N THR A 4 -7.91 4.18 -0.20
CA THR A 4 -8.06 2.79 -0.62
C THR A 4 -6.71 2.25 -1.05
N VAL A 5 -6.16 1.29 -0.31
CA VAL A 5 -4.86 0.66 -0.60
C VAL A 5 -5.10 -0.70 -1.26
N ARG A 6 -4.37 -1.00 -2.34
CA ARG A 6 -4.39 -2.32 -2.99
C ARG A 6 -2.99 -2.74 -3.39
N ALA A 7 -2.67 -4.02 -3.26
CA ALA A 7 -1.42 -4.56 -3.81
C ALA A 7 -1.48 -4.61 -5.35
N ARG A 8 -0.40 -4.20 -6.01
CA ARG A 8 -0.27 -4.19 -7.47
C ARG A 8 -0.11 -5.59 -8.06
N HIS A 9 0.55 -6.49 -7.32
CA HIS A 9 0.90 -7.83 -7.79
C HIS A 9 -0.16 -8.89 -7.48
N LEU A 10 -1.00 -8.68 -6.47
CA LEU A 10 -2.10 -9.60 -6.17
C LEU A 10 -3.25 -9.35 -7.13
N HIS A 11 -3.59 -10.35 -7.94
CA HIS A 11 -4.74 -10.29 -8.82
C HIS A 11 -6.05 -10.17 -8.02
N GLY A 12 -6.60 -8.96 -7.96
CA GLY A 12 -8.04 -8.70 -7.96
C GLY A 12 -8.81 -8.66 -6.62
N GLY A 13 -8.23 -9.05 -5.49
CA GLY A 13 -9.02 -9.25 -4.25
C GLY A 13 -8.80 -8.28 -3.08
N HIS A 14 -7.66 -7.58 -2.99
CA HIS A 14 -7.19 -7.03 -1.71
C HIS A 14 -7.18 -5.50 -1.65
N ALA A 15 -8.20 -4.84 -2.19
CA ALA A 15 -8.36 -3.40 -1.96
C ALA A 15 -9.03 -3.15 -0.60
N ARG A 16 -8.39 -2.39 0.29
CA ARG A 16 -8.95 -2.05 1.61
C ARG A 16 -8.95 -0.54 1.85
N PRO A 17 -10.05 0.00 2.39
CA PRO A 17 -10.05 1.36 2.91
C PRO A 17 -9.24 1.42 4.21
N VAL A 18 -8.39 2.43 4.32
CA VAL A 18 -7.49 2.72 5.45
C VAL A 18 -7.63 4.20 5.77
N ASP A 19 -7.86 4.52 7.03
CA ASP A 19 -8.07 5.90 7.49
C ASP A 19 -6.82 6.45 8.16
N GLU A 20 -5.98 7.10 7.37
CA GLU A 20 -4.70 7.64 7.81
C GLU A 20 -4.57 9.12 7.42
N PRO A 21 -3.60 9.88 7.97
CA PRO A 21 -3.40 11.27 7.62
C PRO A 21 -2.61 11.45 6.30
N THR A 22 -1.89 10.42 5.84
CA THR A 22 -1.10 10.46 4.60
C THR A 22 -1.18 9.14 3.82
N ALA A 23 -0.81 9.19 2.54
CA ALA A 23 -0.81 8.02 1.67
C ALA A 23 0.26 6.99 2.07
N GLU A 24 1.42 7.46 2.51
CA GLU A 24 2.51 6.63 3.04
C GLU A 24 2.09 5.91 4.32
N ALA A 25 1.43 6.61 5.25
CA ALA A 25 0.90 6.00 6.48
C ALA A 25 -0.16 4.94 6.14
N ALA A 26 -1.03 5.21 5.17
CA ALA A 26 -2.01 4.23 4.71
C ALA A 26 -1.35 2.97 4.12
N ALA A 27 -0.25 3.12 3.37
CA ALA A 27 0.50 2.00 2.80
C ALA A 27 1.14 1.12 3.89
N VAL A 28 1.74 1.74 4.92
CA VAL A 28 2.33 1.01 6.06
C VAL A 28 1.25 0.32 6.87
N ALA A 29 0.18 1.03 7.24
CA ALA A 29 -0.93 0.46 8.01
C ALA A 29 -1.59 -0.72 7.29
N TYR A 30 -1.71 -0.66 5.95
CA TYR A 30 -2.19 -1.78 5.15
C TYR A 30 -1.29 -3.02 5.27
N LEU A 31 0.03 -2.86 5.36
CA LEU A 31 0.96 -3.98 5.51
C LEU A 31 1.01 -4.53 6.93
N GLU A 32 0.91 -3.67 7.93
CA GLU A 32 0.80 -4.10 9.33
C GLU A 32 -0.46 -4.94 9.55
N ASP A 33 -1.58 -4.58 8.91
CA ASP A 33 -2.84 -5.33 8.98
C ASP A 33 -2.81 -6.59 8.10
N PHE A 34 -2.21 -6.51 6.91
CA PHE A 34 -2.32 -7.56 5.89
C PHE A 34 -1.13 -8.52 5.79
N GLY A 35 -0.10 -8.38 6.64
CA GLY A 35 0.96 -9.38 6.86
C GLY A 35 1.31 -10.17 5.60
N HIS A 36 1.85 -9.50 4.59
CA HIS A 36 2.05 -10.13 3.28
C HIS A 36 3.16 -11.18 3.38
N ASP A 37 2.86 -12.43 3.02
CA ASP A 37 3.90 -13.40 2.69
C ASP A 37 4.66 -12.83 1.51
N ALA A 38 5.93 -12.51 1.73
CA ALA A 38 6.83 -12.02 0.71
C ALA A 38 7.09 -13.16 -0.29
N ASP A 39 6.18 -13.34 -1.25
CA ASP A 39 6.43 -14.20 -2.40
C ASP A 39 7.58 -13.58 -3.22
N GLU A 40 8.78 -14.06 -2.89
CA GLU A 40 10.09 -13.92 -3.54
C GLU A 40 10.72 -12.51 -3.69
N ASP A 41 9.93 -11.44 -3.70
CA ASP A 41 10.42 -10.06 -3.65
C ASP A 41 10.22 -9.50 -2.23
N GLU A 42 11.31 -9.20 -1.52
CA GLU A 42 11.32 -8.55 -0.18
C GLU A 42 10.69 -7.14 -0.15
N ALA A 43 9.95 -6.76 -1.20
CA ALA A 43 9.22 -5.51 -1.30
C ALA A 43 7.90 -5.67 -2.04
N VAL A 44 6.83 -5.10 -1.49
CA VAL A 44 5.49 -5.12 -2.06
C VAL A 44 5.16 -3.78 -2.70
N SER A 45 4.74 -3.81 -3.97
CA SER A 45 4.19 -2.62 -4.62
C SER A 45 2.71 -2.46 -4.28
N LEU A 46 2.36 -1.36 -3.61
CA LEU A 46 1.01 -0.93 -3.25
C LEU A 46 0.58 0.27 -4.08
N ILE A 47 -0.71 0.33 -4.36
CA ILE A 47 -1.37 1.49 -4.96
C ILE A 47 -2.33 2.06 -3.92
N VAL A 48 -2.08 3.30 -3.53
CA VAL A 48 -2.89 4.07 -2.58
C VAL A 48 -3.73 5.07 -3.37
N ARG A 49 -5.05 4.89 -3.31
CA ARG A 49 -6.01 5.81 -3.91
C ARG A 49 -6.61 6.69 -2.84
N ASP A 50 -6.47 8.00 -2.99
CA ASP A 50 -7.20 8.98 -2.20
C ASP A 50 -8.69 8.96 -2.60
N ASN A 51 -9.59 8.67 -1.66
CA ASN A 51 -11.01 8.65 -1.95
C ASN A 51 -11.64 10.05 -1.98
N ALA A 52 -11.00 11.05 -1.36
CA ALA A 52 -11.45 12.44 -1.38
C ALA A 52 -11.08 13.14 -2.69
N THR A 53 -9.86 12.90 -3.21
CA THR A 53 -9.37 13.55 -4.44
C THR A 53 -9.41 12.64 -5.67
N GLY A 54 -9.57 11.33 -5.48
CA GLY A 54 -9.51 10.33 -6.55
C GLY A 54 -8.10 10.03 -7.07
N ARG A 55 -7.05 10.64 -6.50
CA ARG A 55 -5.67 10.46 -6.97
C ARG A 55 -5.12 9.10 -6.54
N GLU A 56 -4.55 8.37 -7.49
CA GLU A 56 -3.85 7.11 -7.24
C GLU A 56 -2.34 7.37 -7.20
N GLN A 57 -1.68 6.86 -6.16
CA GLN A 57 -0.24 6.95 -5.95
C GLN A 57 0.32 5.55 -5.76
N CYS A 58 1.47 5.25 -6.36
CA CYS A 58 2.12 3.96 -6.23
C CYS A 58 3.28 4.08 -5.25
N PHE A 59 3.32 3.16 -4.29
CA PHE A 59 4.36 3.04 -3.30
C PHE A 59 4.88 1.60 -3.28
N ARG A 60 6.18 1.42 -3.40
CA ARG A 60 6.86 0.19 -3.09
C ARG A 60 7.23 0.20 -1.61
N VAL A 61 6.89 -0.83 -0.87
CA VAL A 61 7.25 -0.95 0.54
C VAL A 61 8.14 -2.15 0.72
N ASP A 62 9.33 -1.92 1.25
CA ASP A 62 10.30 -2.95 1.63
C ASP A 62 9.84 -3.62 2.93
N LEU A 63 9.58 -4.93 2.88
CA LEU A 63 9.06 -5.70 4.01
C LEU A 63 10.14 -5.97 5.07
N THR A 64 11.42 -5.95 4.67
CA THR A 64 12.56 -6.18 5.55
C THR A 64 12.86 -4.95 6.43
N THR A 65 12.65 -3.75 5.90
CA THR A 65 12.98 -2.48 6.57
C THR A 65 11.76 -1.62 6.92
N GLY A 66 10.58 -1.95 6.38
CA GLY A 66 9.37 -1.14 6.50
C GLY A 66 9.42 0.19 5.74
N ARG A 67 10.39 0.37 4.83
CA ARG A 67 10.57 1.62 4.10
C ARG A 67 9.63 1.70 2.90
N THR A 68 8.95 2.83 2.77
CA THR A 68 8.10 3.14 1.63
C THR A 68 8.85 4.04 0.64
N GLU A 69 8.90 3.64 -0.62
CA GLU A 69 9.45 4.42 -1.74
C GLU A 69 8.37 4.60 -2.82
N PRO A 70 8.32 5.73 -3.53
CA PRO A 70 7.41 5.88 -4.66
C PRO A 70 7.81 4.93 -5.80
N CYS A 71 6.84 4.38 -6.53
CA CYS A 71 7.12 3.64 -7.77
C CYS A 71 7.53 4.63 -8.87
N GLY A 72 8.79 5.05 -8.86
CA GLY A 72 9.40 5.97 -9.84
C GLY A 72 10.58 5.33 -10.53
#